data_AF-A0A8S3FV82-F1
#
_entry.id   AF-A0A8S3FV82-F1
#
_cell.length_a   1.000
_cell.length_b   1.000
_cell.length_c   1.000
_cell.angle_alpha   90.00
_cell.angle_beta   90.00
_cell.angle_gamma   90.00
#
_symmetry.space_group_name_H-M   'P 1'
#
loop_
_entity.id
_entity.type
_entity.pdbx_description
1 polymer ?
#
loop_
_entity_poly.entity_id
_entity_poly.type
_entity_poly.pdbx_seq_one_letter_code
_entity_poly.pdbx_strand_id
1 'polypeptide(L)'
;MEITTFNQRKNVPRMFQFQRMERIVKAMQHPTSGVPVREQKSFLSTIPNAFTGTDVSEWIIKKLHVKDLAEALHIASLLCYYGYFFHVTTNEAVQIKDDNELFRFQAPYFWVSTNWTTGNAEYAIYLLKRTLRNRQRHGLEEYEMVQLLFIVR
;
A
#
# COMPACT_ATOMS: atom_id res chain seq x y z
N MET A 1 -2.69 3.09 -40.05
CA MET A 1 -1.47 2.97 -39.20
C MET A 1 -1.93 2.28 -37.93
N GLU A 2 -1.76 0.96 -37.88
CA GLU A 2 -2.27 0.12 -36.80
C GLU A 2 -1.44 0.37 -35.54
N ILE A 3 -2.12 0.70 -34.44
CA ILE A 3 -1.49 0.91 -33.13
C ILE A 3 -1.28 -0.46 -32.49
N THR A 4 -0.30 -1.20 -33.00
CA THR A 4 0.19 -2.41 -32.36
C THR A 4 1.28 -2.03 -31.36
N THR A 5 0.92 -1.37 -30.26
CA THR A 5 1.82 -1.30 -29.10
C THR A 5 1.69 -2.59 -28.32
N PHE A 6 2.48 -3.56 -28.80
CA PHE A 6 3.18 -4.59 -28.05
C PHE A 6 2.80 -4.67 -26.57
N ASN A 7 1.98 -5.67 -26.27
CA ASN A 7 1.75 -6.21 -24.94
C ASN A 7 3.07 -6.86 -24.44
N GLN A 8 4.10 -6.05 -24.21
CA GLN A 8 5.29 -6.49 -23.48
C GLN A 8 4.81 -6.79 -22.07
N ARG A 9 4.51 -8.06 -21.78
CA ARG A 9 4.39 -8.53 -20.41
C ARG A 9 5.70 -8.14 -19.72
N LYS A 10 5.66 -7.07 -18.91
CA LYS A 10 6.80 -6.69 -18.07
C LYS A 10 7.21 -7.96 -17.33
N ASN A 11 8.46 -8.39 -17.49
CA ASN A 11 8.95 -9.61 -16.86
C ASN A 11 9.18 -9.28 -15.38
N VAL A 12 8.09 -9.27 -14.60
CA VAL A 12 8.11 -8.99 -13.18
C VAL A 12 8.68 -10.23 -12.48
N PRO A 13 9.87 -10.14 -11.87
CA PRO A 13 10.42 -11.25 -11.10
C PRO A 13 9.42 -11.66 -10.02
N ARG A 14 9.27 -12.95 -9.73
CA ARG A 14 8.36 -13.44 -8.66
C ARG A 14 6.87 -13.12 -8.88
N MET A 15 6.44 -13.04 -10.15
CA MET A 15 5.03 -12.82 -10.53
C MET A 15 4.04 -13.73 -9.78
N PHE A 16 4.39 -15.01 -9.59
CA PHE A 16 3.52 -15.96 -8.90
C PHE A 16 3.25 -15.58 -7.44
N GLN A 17 4.28 -15.08 -6.73
CA GLN A 17 4.16 -14.63 -5.35
C GLN A 17 3.27 -13.39 -5.27
N PHE A 18 3.43 -12.42 -6.18
CA PHE A 18 2.55 -11.23 -6.24
C PHE A 18 1.11 -11.60 -6.52
N GLN A 19 0.85 -12.49 -7.48
CA GLN A 19 -0.52 -12.96 -7.75
C GLN A 19 -1.16 -13.65 -6.55
N ARG A 20 -0.38 -14.40 -5.76
CA ARG A 20 -0.90 -15.05 -4.54
C ARG A 20 -1.25 -14.01 -3.47
N MET A 21 -0.38 -13.02 -3.24
CA MET A 21 -0.67 -11.93 -2.30
C MET A 21 -1.87 -11.10 -2.74
N GLU A 22 -1.98 -10.78 -4.03
CA GLU A 22 -3.10 -10.02 -4.60
C GLU A 22 -4.43 -10.76 -4.48
N ARG A 23 -4.45 -12.09 -4.61
CA ARG A 23 -5.67 -12.86 -4.36
C ARG A 23 -6.14 -12.72 -2.91
N ILE A 24 -5.20 -12.75 -1.96
CA ILE A 24 -5.51 -12.53 -0.54
C ILE A 24 -6.06 -11.12 -0.36
N VAL A 25 -5.38 -10.10 -0.88
CA VAL A 25 -5.80 -8.69 -0.77
C VAL A 25 -7.17 -8.44 -1.41
N LYS A 26 -7.47 -9.06 -2.56
CA LYS A 26 -8.82 -9.00 -3.16
C LYS A 26 -9.88 -9.64 -2.26
N ALA A 27 -9.57 -10.78 -1.63
CA ALA A 27 -10.48 -11.40 -0.68
C ALA A 27 -10.67 -10.54 0.59
N MET A 28 -9.63 -9.85 1.05
CA MET A 28 -9.69 -8.89 2.15
C MET A 28 -10.57 -7.68 1.83
N GLN A 29 -10.69 -7.30 0.56
CA GLN A 29 -11.55 -6.20 0.11
C GLN A 29 -12.98 -6.65 -0.22
N HIS A 30 -13.34 -7.92 0.03
CA HIS A 30 -14.68 -8.41 -0.29
C HIS A 30 -15.74 -7.70 0.56
N PRO A 31 -16.85 -7.17 -0.03
CA PRO A 31 -17.81 -6.32 0.68
C PRO A 31 -18.45 -6.95 1.93
N THR A 32 -18.63 -8.28 1.94
CA THR A 32 -19.32 -8.99 3.02
C THR A 32 -18.44 -9.93 3.82
N SER A 33 -17.29 -10.32 3.28
CA SER A 33 -16.43 -11.34 3.88
C SER A 33 -14.97 -10.90 4.01
N GLY A 34 -14.69 -9.65 3.66
CA GLY A 34 -13.41 -8.99 3.76
C GLY A 34 -13.14 -8.45 5.16
N VAL A 35 -12.06 -7.71 5.29
CA VAL A 35 -11.70 -6.94 6.48
C VAL A 35 -12.77 -5.85 6.67
N PRO A 36 -13.27 -5.62 7.90
CA PRO A 36 -14.26 -4.59 8.15
C PRO A 36 -13.65 -3.18 7.93
N VAL A 37 -13.99 -2.57 6.80
CA VAL A 37 -13.58 -1.21 6.45
C VAL A 37 -14.70 -0.24 6.83
N ARG A 38 -14.36 0.80 7.59
CA ARG A 38 -15.34 1.76 8.12
C ARG A 38 -14.76 3.18 8.17
N GLU A 39 -15.65 4.15 8.40
CA GLU A 39 -15.22 5.49 8.81
C GLU A 39 -14.74 5.45 10.25
N GLN A 40 -13.52 5.92 10.48
CA GLN A 40 -12.88 5.92 11.79
C GLN A 40 -12.71 7.35 12.27
N LYS A 41 -13.27 7.66 13.43
CA LYS A 41 -13.08 8.98 14.06
C LYS A 41 -11.71 9.00 14.71
N SER A 42 -10.85 9.92 14.28
CA SER A 42 -9.51 10.12 14.84
C SER A 42 -9.27 11.60 15.06
N PHE A 43 -9.03 12.00 16.31
CA PHE A 43 -8.79 13.36 16.81
C PHE A 43 -9.11 14.52 15.85
N LEU A 44 -10.27 15.16 16.02
CA LEU A 44 -10.79 16.28 15.19
C LEU A 44 -10.97 15.98 13.69
N SER A 45 -10.78 14.73 13.25
CA SER A 45 -10.95 14.30 11.87
C SER A 45 -11.71 12.99 11.76
N THR A 46 -12.26 12.74 10.57
CA THR A 46 -12.86 11.45 10.22
C THR A 46 -12.07 10.86 9.06
N ILE A 47 -11.61 9.63 9.24
CA ILE A 47 -10.83 8.91 8.24
C ILE A 47 -11.77 7.92 7.56
N PRO A 48 -12.18 8.16 6.30
CA PRO A 48 -13.07 7.25 5.60
C PRO A 48 -12.31 6.02 5.12
N ASN A 49 -12.99 4.89 4.95
CA ASN A 49 -12.42 3.68 4.36
C ASN A 49 -11.12 3.20 5.02
N ALA A 50 -11.11 3.06 6.35
CA ALA A 50 -9.97 2.55 7.11
C ALA A 50 -10.35 1.31 7.94
N PHE A 51 -9.33 0.53 8.29
CA PHE A 51 -9.41 -0.65 9.16
C PHE A 51 -8.24 -0.63 10.16
N THR A 52 -8.31 -1.43 11.22
CA THR A 52 -7.27 -1.49 12.25
C THR A 52 -6.30 -2.67 12.08
N GLY A 53 -5.19 -2.65 12.82
CA GLY A 53 -4.28 -3.78 12.97
C GLY A 53 -4.97 -5.05 13.48
N THR A 54 -5.91 -4.89 14.41
CA THR A 54 -6.81 -5.97 14.88
C THR A 54 -7.75 -6.46 13.78
N ASP A 55 -8.40 -5.55 13.04
CA ASP A 55 -9.35 -5.92 11.98
C ASP A 55 -8.67 -6.81 10.91
N VAL A 56 -7.41 -6.52 10.57
CA VAL A 56 -6.65 -7.27 9.57
C VAL A 56 -6.11 -8.61 10.10
N SER A 57 -5.61 -8.65 11.34
CA SER A 57 -5.03 -9.85 11.95
C SER A 57 -6.11 -10.91 12.20
N GLU A 58 -7.26 -10.52 12.74
CA GLU A 58 -8.42 -11.39 12.97
C GLU A 58 -8.95 -12.00 11.65
N TRP A 59 -9.01 -11.17 10.60
CA TRP A 59 -9.43 -11.64 9.29
C TRP A 59 -8.48 -12.72 8.74
N ILE A 60 -7.16 -12.51 8.87
CA ILE A 60 -6.14 -13.46 8.40
C ILE A 60 -6.25 -14.78 9.16
N ILE A 61 -6.33 -14.74 10.50
CA ILE A 61 -6.51 -15.93 11.34
C ILE A 61 -7.72 -16.74 10.85
N LYS A 62 -8.86 -16.07 10.67
CA LYS A 62 -10.12 -16.71 10.30
C LYS A 62 -10.12 -17.26 8.87
N LYS A 63 -9.59 -16.50 7.90
CA LYS A 63 -9.71 -16.83 6.47
C LYS A 63 -8.58 -17.66 5.91
N LEU A 64 -7.38 -17.54 6.47
CA LEU A 64 -6.23 -18.35 6.08
C LEU A 64 -6.01 -19.56 7.01
N HIS A 65 -6.87 -19.73 8.02
CA HIS A 65 -6.79 -20.81 9.02
C HIS A 65 -5.42 -20.85 9.74
N VAL A 66 -4.88 -19.67 10.02
CA VAL A 66 -3.64 -19.49 10.78
C VAL A 66 -3.94 -19.69 12.27
N LYS A 67 -3.07 -20.41 12.98
CA LYS A 67 -3.30 -20.77 14.40
C LYS A 67 -2.75 -19.73 15.38
N ASP A 68 -1.70 -19.02 14.98
CA ASP A 68 -0.97 -18.08 15.84
C ASP A 68 -1.17 -16.64 15.37
N LEU A 69 -1.46 -15.74 16.32
CA LEU A 69 -1.54 -14.31 16.07
C LEU A 69 -0.22 -13.76 15.53
N ALA A 70 0.93 -14.27 15.99
CA ALA A 70 2.23 -13.82 15.50
C ALA A 70 2.42 -14.13 14.01
N GLU A 71 1.98 -15.30 13.54
CA GLU A 71 2.01 -15.67 12.13
C GLU A 71 1.06 -14.78 11.30
N ALA A 72 -0.14 -14.50 11.81
CA ALA A 72 -1.09 -13.62 11.15
C ALA A 72 -0.57 -12.18 11.01
N LEU A 73 0.02 -11.63 12.08
CA LEU A 73 0.66 -10.31 12.08
C LEU A 73 1.87 -10.27 11.15
N HIS A 74 2.63 -11.36 11.05
CA HIS A 74 3.74 -11.46 10.11
C HIS A 74 3.25 -11.41 8.66
N ILE A 75 2.20 -12.16 8.31
CA ILE A 75 1.58 -12.13 6.99
C ILE A 75 1.05 -10.72 6.68
N ALA A 76 0.35 -10.10 7.64
CA ALA A 76 -0.17 -8.74 7.48
C ALA A 76 0.98 -7.74 7.21
N SER A 77 2.06 -7.84 7.99
CA SER A 77 3.25 -7.00 7.85
C SER A 77 3.91 -7.16 6.48
N LEU A 78 3.99 -8.39 5.96
CA LEU A 78 4.47 -8.63 4.60
C LEU A 78 3.58 -7.97 3.55
N LEU A 79 2.26 -8.07 3.68
CA LEU A 79 1.33 -7.42 2.74
C LEU A 79 1.47 -5.88 2.77
N CYS A 80 1.67 -5.30 3.94
CA CYS A 80 1.93 -3.86 4.09
C CYS A 80 3.30 -3.47 3.49
N TYR A 81 4.34 -4.28 3.72
CA TYR A 81 5.67 -4.06 3.17
C TYR A 81 5.68 -4.06 1.63
N TYR A 82 4.91 -4.95 1.00
CA TYR A 82 4.72 -4.96 -0.46
C TYR A 82 3.76 -3.88 -0.97
N GLY A 83 3.27 -3.00 -0.09
CA GLY A 83 2.49 -1.81 -0.46
C GLY A 83 1.04 -2.10 -0.82
N TYR A 84 0.46 -3.24 -0.42
CA TYR A 84 -0.95 -3.52 -0.67
C TYR A 84 -1.92 -2.72 0.20
N PHE A 85 -1.42 -2.23 1.34
CA PHE A 85 -2.07 -1.26 2.20
C PHE A 85 -1.00 -0.53 3.01
N PHE A 86 -1.34 0.61 3.61
CA PHE A 86 -0.37 1.50 4.28
C PHE A 86 -0.99 2.15 5.52
N HIS A 87 -0.14 2.55 6.48
CA HIS A 87 -0.56 3.31 7.66
C HIS A 87 -1.10 4.68 7.25
N VAL A 88 -2.19 5.12 7.88
CA VAL A 88 -2.80 6.42 7.56
C VAL A 88 -2.01 7.59 8.16
N THR A 89 -1.33 7.37 9.29
CA THR A 89 -0.67 8.44 10.08
C THR A 89 0.82 8.55 9.80
N THR A 90 1.49 7.44 9.51
CA THR A 90 2.95 7.36 9.34
C THR A 90 3.30 6.84 7.95
N ASN A 91 4.40 7.34 7.39
CA ASN A 91 4.91 6.89 6.09
C ASN A 91 5.90 5.72 6.22
N GLU A 92 6.26 5.34 7.43
CA GLU A 92 7.23 4.27 7.69
C GLU A 92 6.54 2.91 7.62
N ALA A 93 7.21 1.95 6.97
CA ALA A 93 6.78 0.56 6.98
C ALA A 93 7.13 -0.05 8.35
N VAL A 94 6.15 -0.03 9.26
CA VAL A 94 6.29 -0.63 10.60
C VAL A 94 5.70 -2.05 10.57
N GLN A 95 6.22 -2.93 11.43
CA GLN A 95 5.58 -4.21 11.70
C GLN A 95 4.16 -3.96 12.21
N ILE A 96 3.18 -4.62 11.62
CA ILE A 96 1.79 -4.51 12.07
C ILE A 96 1.66 -5.13 13.45
N LYS A 97 0.93 -4.44 14.30
CA LYS A 97 0.58 -4.89 15.64
C LYS A 97 -0.91 -5.14 15.71
N ASP A 98 -1.30 -5.91 16.72
CA ASP A 98 -2.70 -6.07 17.09
C ASP A 98 -3.14 -4.85 17.91
N ASP A 99 -3.41 -3.74 17.23
CA ASP A 99 -3.80 -2.47 17.83
C ASP A 99 -4.82 -1.70 16.97
N ASN A 100 -5.13 -0.48 17.42
CA ASN A 100 -6.06 0.44 16.76
C ASN A 100 -5.37 1.37 15.75
N GLU A 101 -4.13 1.09 15.32
CA GLU A 101 -3.51 1.86 14.25
C GLU A 101 -4.31 1.69 12.95
N LEU A 102 -4.47 2.78 12.22
CA LEU A 102 -5.35 2.84 11.06
C LEU A 102 -4.57 2.59 9.77
N PHE A 103 -5.13 1.72 8.94
CA PHE A 103 -4.60 1.33 7.65
C PHE A 103 -5.62 1.57 6.53
N ARG A 104 -5.12 1.73 5.31
CA ARG A 104 -5.94 1.87 4.10
C ARG A 104 -5.41 0.99 2.97
N PHE A 105 -6.31 0.33 2.26
CA PHE A 105 -5.97 -0.42 1.06
C PHE A 105 -5.41 0.48 -0.03
N GLN A 106 -4.35 0.00 -0.69
CA GLN A 106 -3.76 0.65 -1.85
C GLN A 106 -4.58 0.36 -3.11
N ALA A 107 -4.68 1.35 -3.99
CA ALA A 107 -5.36 1.18 -5.26
C ALA A 107 -4.62 0.16 -6.16
N PRO A 108 -5.33 -0.72 -6.89
CA PRO A 108 -4.72 -1.75 -7.74
C PRO A 108 -3.70 -1.22 -8.76
N TYR A 109 -3.88 0.02 -9.22
CA TYR A 109 -2.93 0.70 -10.10
C TYR A 109 -1.50 0.72 -9.54
N PHE A 110 -1.35 0.87 -8.23
CA PHE A 110 -0.05 0.93 -7.54
C PHE A 110 0.46 -0.44 -7.08
N TRP A 111 -0.21 -1.53 -7.45
CA TRP A 111 0.28 -2.86 -7.09
C TRP A 111 1.52 -3.24 -7.88
N VAL A 112 2.36 -4.02 -7.22
CA VAL A 112 3.69 -4.44 -7.68
C VAL A 112 3.64 -5.18 -9.03
N SER A 113 2.59 -5.96 -9.29
CA SER A 113 2.40 -6.65 -10.58
C SER A 113 2.06 -5.72 -11.76
N THR A 114 1.46 -4.57 -11.47
CA THR A 114 0.95 -3.63 -12.48
C THR A 114 1.98 -2.55 -12.80
N ASN A 115 2.66 -2.03 -11.77
CA ASN A 115 3.60 -0.93 -11.93
C ASN A 115 4.97 -1.21 -11.26
N TRP A 116 5.59 -2.33 -11.64
CA TRP A 116 6.92 -2.77 -11.13
C TRP A 116 8.02 -1.70 -11.24
N THR A 117 7.97 -0.84 -12.26
CA THR A 117 8.92 0.25 -12.48
C THR A 117 8.16 1.55 -12.64
N THR A 118 7.97 2.31 -11.55
CA THR A 118 7.61 3.72 -11.68
C THR A 118 8.79 4.41 -12.38
N GLY A 119 8.55 5.06 -13.52
CA GLY A 119 9.59 5.80 -14.20
C GLY A 119 10.06 7.00 -13.37
N ASN A 120 11.27 7.47 -13.65
CA ASN A 120 11.81 8.68 -13.02
C ASN A 120 10.87 9.89 -13.25
N ALA A 121 10.18 9.94 -14.40
CA ALA A 121 9.24 11.00 -14.73
C ALA A 121 8.04 11.06 -13.77
N GLU A 122 7.38 9.93 -13.50
CA GLU A 122 6.23 9.88 -12.59
C GLU A 122 6.63 10.24 -11.16
N TYR A 123 7.81 9.78 -10.72
CA TYR A 123 8.33 10.12 -9.41
C TYR A 123 8.69 11.61 -9.29
N ALA A 124 9.31 12.20 -10.32
CA ALA A 124 9.56 13.64 -10.35
C ALA A 124 8.26 14.45 -10.32
N ILE A 125 7.23 14.06 -11.08
CA ILE A 125 5.90 14.70 -11.03
C ILE A 125 5.32 14.61 -9.61
N TYR A 126 5.42 13.46 -8.95
CA TYR A 126 4.96 13.29 -7.57
C TYR A 126 5.69 14.23 -6.59
N LEU A 127 7.02 14.26 -6.64
CA LEU A 127 7.84 15.11 -5.77
C LEU A 127 7.57 16.61 -6.01
N LEU A 128 7.52 17.04 -7.28
CA LEU A 128 7.16 18.41 -7.64
C LEU A 128 5.75 18.79 -7.15
N LYS A 129 4.78 17.88 -7.25
CA LYS A 129 3.44 18.15 -6.69
C LYS A 129 3.45 18.29 -5.18
N ARG A 130 4.34 17.59 -4.46
CA ARG A 130 4.49 17.72 -3.00
C ARG A 130 5.15 19.02 -2.59
N THR A 131 6.12 19.54 -3.34
CA THR A 131 6.75 20.84 -3.02
C THR A 131 5.76 22.00 -3.12
N LEU A 132 4.69 21.86 -3.90
CA LEU A 132 3.61 22.84 -4.04
C LEU A 132 2.56 22.78 -2.90
N ARG A 133 2.65 21.80 -1.98
CA ARG A 133 1.73 21.64 -0.84
C ARG A 133 2.30 22.26 0.44
N ASN A 134 1.52 22.23 1.52
CA ASN A 134 1.95 22.71 2.83
C ASN A 134 3.24 21.98 3.28
N ARG A 135 4.33 22.74 3.42
CA ARG A 135 5.67 22.24 3.72
C ARG A 135 5.77 21.51 5.06
N GLN A 136 5.01 21.90 6.08
CA GLN A 136 5.08 21.24 7.39
C GLN A 136 4.53 19.81 7.36
N ARG A 137 3.56 19.53 6.47
CA ARG A 137 2.91 18.22 6.37
C ARG A 137 3.38 17.39 5.19
N HIS A 138 3.84 18.03 4.12
CA HIS A 138 4.17 17.41 2.85
C HIS A 138 5.58 17.74 2.35
N GLY A 139 6.43 18.28 3.24
CA GLY A 139 7.84 18.52 2.98
C GLY A 139 8.51 17.27 2.42
N LEU A 140 9.49 17.49 1.55
CA LEU A 140 10.33 16.42 1.04
C LEU A 140 11.40 16.10 2.08
N GLU A 141 11.67 14.80 2.26
CA GLU A 141 12.83 14.37 3.02
C GLU A 141 14.12 14.66 2.25
N GLU A 142 15.27 14.70 2.92
CA GLU A 142 16.56 15.02 2.29
C GLU A 142 16.87 14.08 1.11
N TYR A 143 16.65 12.77 1.27
CA TYR A 143 16.86 11.79 0.21
C TYR A 143 15.90 12.02 -0.98
N GLU A 144 14.68 12.51 -0.74
CA GLU A 144 13.72 12.83 -1.80
C GLU A 144 14.13 14.09 -2.56
N MET A 145 14.70 15.08 -1.87
CA MET A 145 15.23 16.29 -2.51
C MET A 145 16.41 15.96 -3.43
N VAL A 146 17.34 15.12 -2.96
CA VAL A 146 18.48 14.65 -3.76
C VAL A 146 17.99 13.88 -4.98
N GLN A 147 17.02 12.99 -4.82
CA GLN A 147 16.48 12.21 -5.93
C GLN A 147 15.74 13.10 -6.94
N LEU A 148 14.98 14.11 -6.50
CA LEU A 148 14.36 15.08 -7.41
C LEU A 148 15.43 15.83 -8.22
N LEU A 149 16.49 16.30 -7.56
CA LEU A 149 17.59 17.00 -8.21
C LEU A 149 18.30 16.13 -9.26
N PHE A 150 18.49 14.84 -8.94
CA PHE A 150 19.09 13.87 -9.87
C PHE A 150 18.22 13.65 -11.11
N ILE A 151 16.88 13.58 -10.95
CA ILE A 151 15.97 13.30 -12.07
C ILE A 151 15.82 14.50 -13.01
N VAL A 152 15.90 15.74 -12.51
CA VAL A 152 15.68 16.96 -13.32
C VAL A 152 16.95 17.51 -13.99
N ARG A 153 18.10 16.87 -13.79
CA ARG A 153 19.37 17.19 -14.46
C ARG A 153 19.55 16.32 -15.69
#